data_AF-A0AAD7FH44-F1
#
_entry.id   AF-A0AAD7FH44-F1
#
_cell.length_a   1.000
_cell.length_b   1.000
_cell.length_c   1.000
_cell.angle_alpha   90.00
_cell.angle_beta   90.00
_cell.angle_gamma   90.00
#
_symmetry.space_group_name_H-M   'P 1'
#
loop_
_entity.id
_entity.type
_entity.pdbx_description
1 polymer ?
#
loop_
_entity_poly.entity_id
_entity_poly.type
_entity_poly.pdbx_seq_one_letter_code
_entity_poly.pdbx_strand_id
1 'polypeptide(L)'
;MRCFHSIVVEGMALEPTTLKELGLHIQLGHGFLNSCPDPVETDSFSIMDMAGIHDVSLDYCGCDTAASRGQQLKGARLYPVPWGGSSMINPDAAVTFELVRYYEEGLEEEEEEGRHRWC
;
A
#
# COMPACT_ATOMS: atom_id res chain seq x y z
N MET A 1 0.86 3.69 -15.38
CA MET A 1 0.45 2.29 -15.64
C MET A 1 -0.25 1.78 -14.38
N ARG A 2 -1.47 1.27 -14.50
CA ARG A 2 -2.23 0.62 -13.42
C ARG A 2 -1.85 -0.86 -13.42
N CYS A 3 -1.52 -1.44 -12.27
CA CYS A 3 -1.17 -2.85 -12.21
C CYS A 3 -2.43 -3.67 -11.93
N PHE A 4 -2.77 -4.53 -12.88
CA PHE A 4 -3.90 -5.43 -12.78
C PHE A 4 -3.38 -6.78 -12.29
N HIS A 5 -3.82 -7.20 -11.10
CA HIS A 5 -3.47 -8.51 -10.55
C HIS A 5 -4.08 -9.61 -11.46
N SER A 6 -3.25 -10.39 -12.15
CA SER A 6 -3.69 -11.58 -12.91
C SER A 6 -3.50 -12.84 -12.06
N ILE A 7 -4.60 -13.48 -11.64
CA ILE A 7 -4.61 -14.78 -10.95
C ILE A 7 -4.78 -15.90 -11.98
N VAL A 8 -3.70 -16.53 -12.43
CA VAL A 8 -3.84 -17.63 -13.40
C VAL A 8 -4.36 -18.89 -12.69
N VAL A 9 -5.62 -19.27 -12.95
CA VAL A 9 -6.16 -20.61 -12.68
C VAL A 9 -6.25 -21.36 -14.01
N GLU A 10 -5.76 -22.60 -14.04
CA GLU A 10 -5.51 -23.45 -15.21
C GLU A 10 -6.45 -23.19 -16.41
N GLY A 11 -5.95 -22.45 -17.42
CA GLY A 11 -6.52 -22.42 -18.77
C GLY A 11 -7.55 -21.33 -19.11
N MET A 12 -7.83 -20.38 -18.21
CA MET A 12 -8.73 -19.25 -18.52
C MET A 12 -7.97 -17.92 -18.60
N ALA A 13 -8.16 -17.19 -19.69
CA ALA A 13 -7.69 -15.81 -19.81
C ALA A 13 -8.49 -14.94 -18.85
N LEU A 14 -7.84 -14.39 -17.83
CA LEU A 14 -8.48 -13.45 -16.92
C LEU A 14 -8.48 -12.05 -17.51
N GLU A 15 -9.62 -11.37 -17.39
CA GLU A 15 -9.68 -9.94 -17.66
C GLU A 15 -8.92 -9.17 -16.56
N PRO A 16 -8.12 -8.15 -16.93
CA PRO A 16 -7.45 -7.30 -15.97
C PRO A 16 -8.48 -6.66 -15.03
N THR A 17 -8.46 -7.07 -13.76
CA THR A 17 -9.37 -6.60 -12.71
C THR A 17 -8.53 -6.05 -11.56
N THR A 18 -9.03 -5.03 -10.87
CA THR A 18 -8.40 -4.48 -9.67
C THR A 18 -8.81 -5.25 -8.42
N LEU A 19 -7.97 -5.26 -7.38
CA LEU A 19 -8.34 -5.88 -6.09
C LEU A 19 -9.60 -5.24 -5.49
N LYS A 20 -9.82 -3.94 -5.75
CA LYS A 20 -11.06 -3.23 -5.42
C LYS A 20 -12.29 -3.81 -6.14
N GLU A 21 -12.22 -4.04 -7.45
CA GLU A 21 -13.33 -4.63 -8.22
C GLU A 21 -13.64 -6.08 -7.80
N LEU A 22 -12.65 -6.79 -7.25
CA LEU A 22 -12.84 -8.10 -6.62
C LEU A 22 -13.41 -8.03 -5.19
N GLY A 23 -13.69 -6.82 -4.66
CA GLY A 23 -14.29 -6.61 -3.35
C GLY A 23 -13.32 -6.67 -2.17
N LEU A 24 -12.01 -6.56 -2.41
CA LEU A 24 -11.03 -6.50 -1.31
C LEU A 24 -11.18 -5.19 -0.54
N HIS A 25 -11.59 -5.30 0.73
CA HIS A 25 -11.68 -4.20 1.68
C HIS A 25 -10.69 -4.40 2.82
N ILE A 26 -9.82 -3.41 3.06
CA ILE A 26 -8.78 -3.51 4.09
C ILE A 26 -9.18 -2.70 5.31
N GLN A 27 -9.52 -3.35 6.42
CA GLN A 27 -9.70 -2.68 7.71
C GLN A 27 -8.34 -2.43 8.39
N LEU A 28 -8.04 -1.17 8.69
CA LEU A 28 -6.85 -0.73 9.41
C LEU A 28 -7.14 -0.43 10.87
N GLY A 29 -6.12 -0.58 11.72
CA GLY A 29 -6.06 -0.07 13.08
C GLY A 29 -6.87 -0.81 14.14
N HIS A 30 -8.08 -1.27 13.82
CA HIS A 30 -8.91 -2.03 14.77
C HIS A 30 -8.26 -3.38 15.07
N GLY A 31 -8.28 -3.79 16.34
CA GLY A 31 -7.56 -4.98 16.80
C GLY A 31 -7.97 -6.25 16.06
N PHE A 32 -7.02 -7.17 15.92
CA PHE A 32 -7.27 -8.47 15.28
C PHE A 32 -8.41 -9.20 15.98
N LEU A 33 -9.35 -9.74 15.19
CA LEU A 33 -10.49 -10.61 15.54
C LEU A 33 -11.88 -9.94 15.67
N ASN A 34 -11.99 -8.62 15.71
CA ASN A 34 -13.31 -7.94 15.74
C ASN A 34 -13.48 -7.01 14.53
N SER A 35 -14.71 -6.92 14.03
CA SER A 35 -15.09 -5.86 13.12
C SER A 35 -15.05 -4.52 13.86
N CYS A 36 -14.51 -3.48 13.21
CA CYS A 36 -14.53 -2.15 13.78
C CYS A 36 -16.00 -1.69 13.97
N PRO A 37 -16.41 -1.24 15.15
CA PRO A 37 -17.77 -0.72 15.36
C PRO A 37 -17.96 0.67 14.74
N ASP A 38 -16.87 1.37 14.42
CA ASP A 38 -16.87 2.70 13.81
C ASP A 38 -15.77 2.80 12.73
N PRO A 39 -15.96 2.18 11.55
CA PRO A 39 -15.04 2.29 10.44
C PRO A 39 -15.21 3.63 9.72
N VAL A 40 -14.08 4.22 9.31
CA VAL A 40 -14.03 5.43 8.47
C VAL A 40 -13.59 5.02 7.07
N GLU A 41 -14.57 4.94 6.18
CA GLU A 41 -14.42 4.45 4.81
C GLU A 41 -13.52 5.35 3.96
N THR A 42 -12.68 4.72 3.14
CA THR A 42 -11.84 5.36 2.12
C THR A 42 -11.90 4.53 0.84
N ASP A 43 -12.79 4.93 -0.06
CA ASP A 43 -13.09 4.16 -1.27
C ASP A 43 -11.95 4.13 -2.29
N SER A 44 -11.08 5.14 -2.30
CA SER A 44 -10.02 5.29 -3.29
C SER A 44 -8.69 5.52 -2.60
N PHE A 45 -7.91 4.45 -2.50
CA PHE A 45 -6.57 4.50 -1.96
C PHE A 45 -5.61 3.72 -2.84
N SER A 46 -4.44 4.28 -3.14
CA SER A 46 -3.44 3.62 -4.00
C SER A 46 -2.31 3.01 -3.15
N ILE A 47 -2.09 1.72 -3.28
CA ILE A 47 -0.96 1.01 -2.67
C ILE A 47 0.07 0.68 -3.74
N MET A 48 1.33 1.05 -3.51
CA MET A 48 2.43 0.70 -4.41
C MET A 48 3.28 -0.42 -3.80
N ASP A 49 3.54 -1.46 -4.59
CA ASP A 49 4.41 -2.57 -4.26
C ASP A 49 5.35 -2.91 -5.43
N MET A 50 6.07 -4.04 -5.29
CA MET A 50 7.00 -4.54 -6.31
C MET A 50 6.30 -4.94 -7.62
N ALA A 51 5.02 -5.30 -7.59
CA ALA A 51 4.22 -5.61 -8.77
C ALA A 51 3.63 -4.34 -9.42
N GLY A 52 3.52 -3.25 -8.65
CA GLY A 52 3.25 -1.88 -9.09
C GLY A 52 2.12 -1.23 -8.30
N ILE A 53 1.21 -0.49 -8.95
CA ILE A 53 0.20 0.34 -8.28
C ILE A 53 -1.17 -0.35 -8.28
N HIS A 54 -1.74 -0.51 -7.09
CA HIS A 54 -3.03 -1.13 -6.83
C HIS A 54 -4.02 -0.12 -6.26
N ASP A 55 -5.15 0.05 -6.92
CA ASP A 55 -6.27 0.81 -6.38
C ASP A 55 -7.12 -0.12 -5.49
N VAL A 56 -7.26 0.25 -4.22
CA VAL A 56 -7.96 -0.51 -3.18
C VAL A 56 -8.97 0.37 -2.45
N SER A 57 -9.87 -0.28 -1.72
CA SER A 57 -10.74 0.36 -0.74
C SER A 57 -10.32 -0.07 0.66
N LEU A 58 -10.25 0.88 1.59
CA LEU A 58 -9.78 0.64 2.94
C LEU A 58 -10.58 1.42 3.98
N ASP A 59 -10.63 0.90 5.19
CA ASP A 59 -11.26 1.53 6.34
C ASP A 59 -10.23 1.89 7.39
N TYR A 60 -10.24 3.13 7.87
CA TYR A 60 -9.56 3.46 9.11
C TYR A 60 -10.44 3.11 10.31
N CYS A 61 -9.84 2.71 11.42
CA CYS A 61 -10.54 2.64 12.70
C CYS A 61 -10.83 4.07 13.19
N GLY A 62 -12.11 4.37 13.44
CA GLY A 62 -12.61 5.64 13.98
C GLY A 62 -12.88 5.64 15.48
N CYS A 63 -12.74 4.50 16.16
CA CYS A 63 -12.99 4.38 17.60
C CYS A 63 -12.19 5.40 18.43
N ASP A 64 -12.69 5.79 19.61
CA ASP A 64 -12.04 6.78 20.49
C ASP A 64 -10.58 6.46 20.86
N THR A 65 -10.21 5.17 20.85
CA THR A 65 -8.85 4.69 21.15
C THR A 65 -8.01 4.44 19.90
N ALA A 66 -8.52 4.77 18.72
CA ALA A 66 -7.83 4.56 17.46
C ALA A 66 -6.57 5.41 17.36
N ALA A 67 -5.52 4.83 16.80
CA ALA A 67 -4.31 5.55 16.46
C ALA A 67 -4.55 6.53 15.29
N SER A 68 -3.61 7.46 15.05
CA SER A 68 -3.68 8.32 13.86
C SER A 68 -3.64 7.51 12.55
N ARG A 69 -4.20 8.05 11.46
CA ARG A 69 -4.21 7.39 10.13
C ARG A 69 -2.83 6.87 9.71
N GLY A 70 -1.79 7.68 9.88
CA GLY A 70 -0.42 7.30 9.59
C GLY A 70 0.11 6.15 10.47
N GLN A 71 -0.29 6.08 11.74
CA GLN A 71 0.06 4.95 12.62
C GLN A 71 -0.70 3.68 12.24
N GLN A 72 -1.98 3.79 11.87
CA GLN A 72 -2.79 2.66 11.42
C GLN A 72 -2.20 2.04 10.14
N LEU A 73 -1.78 2.87 9.18
CA LEU A 73 -1.08 2.42 7.97
C LEU A 73 0.24 1.71 8.30
N LYS A 74 1.06 2.29 9.18
CA LYS A 74 2.32 1.67 9.60
C LYS A 74 2.09 0.34 10.32
N GLY A 75 1.02 0.23 11.12
CA GLY A 75 0.59 -1.03 11.73
C GLY A 75 0.27 -2.12 10.71
N ALA A 76 -0.19 -1.73 9.52
CA ALA A 76 -0.41 -2.61 8.36
C ALA A 76 0.82 -2.74 7.44
N ARG A 77 2.01 -2.30 7.86
CA ARG A 77 3.26 -2.29 7.07
C ARG A 77 3.15 -1.51 5.76
N LEU A 78 2.42 -0.39 5.81
CA LEU A 78 2.31 0.59 4.74
C LEU A 78 2.94 1.92 5.18
N TYR A 79 3.81 2.48 4.35
CA TYR A 79 4.35 3.82 4.53
C TYR A 79 3.48 4.84 3.80
N PRO A 80 2.85 5.80 4.50
CA PRO A 80 2.05 6.83 3.84
C PRO A 80 2.94 7.69 2.94
N VAL A 81 2.44 8.00 1.74
CA VAL A 81 3.09 8.92 0.81
C VAL A 81 2.08 9.98 0.33
N PRO A 82 2.52 11.23 0.11
CA PRO A 82 1.68 12.23 -0.53
C PRO A 82 1.59 11.88 -2.02
N TRP A 83 0.37 11.74 -2.53
CA TRP A 83 0.10 11.52 -3.95
C TRP A 83 -1.01 12.47 -4.40
N GLY A 84 -1.03 12.87 -5.68
CA GLY A 84 -2.17 13.60 -6.25
C GLY A 84 -2.62 14.91 -5.56
N GLY A 85 -1.80 15.51 -4.68
CA GLY A 85 -2.17 16.70 -3.88
C GLY A 85 -2.52 16.43 -2.41
N SER A 86 -2.42 15.18 -1.96
CA SER A 86 -2.65 14.77 -0.57
C SER A 86 -1.46 15.03 0.35
N SER A 87 -1.68 14.89 1.67
CA SER A 87 -0.71 15.21 2.71
C SER A 87 -0.34 13.97 3.53
N MET A 88 0.80 14.00 4.21
CA MET A 88 1.21 12.95 5.16
C MET A 88 0.21 12.73 6.31
N ILE A 89 -0.60 13.74 6.62
CA ILE A 89 -1.64 13.67 7.67
C ILE A 89 -2.89 12.95 7.14
N ASN A 90 -3.21 13.16 5.86
CA ASN A 90 -4.35 12.57 5.19
C ASN A 90 -3.90 11.95 3.86
N PRO A 91 -3.21 10.80 3.93
CA PRO A 91 -2.68 10.15 2.75
C PRO A 91 -3.82 9.48 1.96
N ASP A 92 -3.74 9.58 0.65
CA ASP A 92 -4.53 8.82 -0.33
C ASP A 92 -3.70 7.69 -0.98
N ALA A 93 -2.43 7.58 -0.61
CA ALA A 93 -1.54 6.56 -1.09
C ALA A 93 -0.56 6.08 -0.02
N ALA A 94 -0.08 4.85 -0.20
CA ALA A 94 1.02 4.29 0.56
C ALA A 94 1.89 3.38 -0.29
N VAL A 95 3.11 3.14 0.19
CA VAL A 95 4.03 2.17 -0.37
C VAL A 95 4.24 1.03 0.63
N THR A 96 4.41 -0.19 0.15
CA THR A 96 4.73 -1.33 1.01
C THR A 96 6.14 -1.20 1.58
N PHE A 97 6.36 -1.75 2.78
CA PHE A 97 7.70 -1.78 3.41
C PHE A 97 8.73 -2.51 2.54
N GLU A 98 8.29 -3.52 1.80
CA GLU A 98 9.14 -4.29 0.90
C GLU A 98 9.66 -3.42 -0.26
N LEU A 99 8.78 -2.65 -0.90
CA LEU A 99 9.16 -1.72 -1.95
C LEU A 99 10.17 -0.68 -1.44
N VAL A 100 9.94 -0.13 -0.24
CA VAL A 100 10.88 0.83 0.36
C VAL A 100 12.26 0.21 0.55
N ARG A 101 12.33 -0.98 1.14
CA ARG A 101 13.60 -1.68 1.37
C ARG A 101 14.34 -1.99 0.08
N TYR A 102 13.62 -2.45 -0.94
CA TYR A 102 14.20 -2.74 -2.26
C TYR A 102 14.90 -1.52 -2.85
N TYR A 103 14.27 -0.35 -2.76
CA TYR A 103 14.90 0.90 -3.22
C TYR A 103 16.04 1.37 -2.32
N GLU A 104 15.93 1.23 -1.00
CA GLU A 104 17.01 1.59 -0.08
C GLU A 104 18.27 0.74 -0.32
N GLU A 105 18.12 -0.58 -0.46
CA GLU A 105 19.22 -1.51 -0.75
C GLU A 105 19.85 -1.26 -2.13
N GLY A 106 19.03 -1.04 -3.17
CA GLY A 106 19.52 -0.77 -4.53
C GLY A 106 20.30 0.55 -4.66
N LEU A 107 20.03 1.55 -3.81
CA LEU A 107 20.78 2.80 -3.79
C LEU A 107 22.19 2.64 -3.20
N GLU A 108 22.41 1.67 -2.31
CA GLU A 108 23.73 1.40 -1.72
C GLU A 108 24.66 0.72 -2.75
N GLU A 109 24.13 -0.19 -3.56
CA GLU A 109 24.89 -0.92 -4.59
C GLU A 109 25.37 0.00 -5.72
N GLU A 110 24.54 0.93 -6.19
CA GLU A 110 24.94 1.92 -7.22
C GLU A 110 26.01 2.90 -6.71
N GLU A 111 26.02 3.22 -5.41
CA GLU A 111 27.05 4.07 -4.80
C GLU A 111 28.40 3.34 -4.68
N GLU A 112 28.38 2.04 -4.39
CA GLU A 112 29.58 1.19 -4.33
C GLU A 112 30.16 0.94 -5.75
N GLU A 113 29.31 0.65 -6.73
CA GLU A 113 29.72 0.47 -8.13
C GLU A 113 30.19 1.79 -8.79
N GLY A 114 29.58 2.91 -8.37
CA GLY A 114 30.04 4.26 -8.71
C GLY A 114 31.42 4.60 -8.12
N ARG A 115 31.77 4.03 -6.96
CA ARG A 115 33.08 4.22 -6.30
C ARG A 115 34.19 3.40 -6.95
N HIS A 116 33.88 2.23 -7.51
CA HIS A 116 34.85 1.34 -8.17
C HIS A 116 35.17 1.73 -9.63
N ARG A 117 34.42 2.66 -10.23
CA ARG A 117 34.65 3.17 -11.59
C ARG A 117 35.64 4.35 -11.69
N TRP A 118 36.17 4.82 -10.57
CA TRP A 118 37.14 5.93 -10.48
C TRP A 118 38.44 5.50 -9.76
N CYS A 119 38.98 4.34 -10.13
CA CYS A 119 40.34 3.89 -9.79
C CYS A 119 41.09 3.52 -11.07
#